data_AF-A0AAU9K059-F1
#
_entry.id   AF-A0AAU9K059-F1
#
_cell.length_a   1.000
_cell.length_b   1.000
_cell.length_c   1.000
_cell.angle_alpha   90.00
_cell.angle_beta   90.00
_cell.angle_gamma   90.00
#
_symmetry.space_group_name_H-M   'P 1'
#
loop_
_entity.id
_entity.type
_entity.pdbx_description
1 polymer ?
#
loop_
_entity_poly.entity_id
_entity_poly.type
_entity_poly.pdbx_seq_one_letter_code
_entity_poly.pdbx_strand_id
1 'polypeptide(L)'
;MNLNLKIIKPKLVLLELAKSLGSISSAYKAMGYSRDSYYRFKELYETGGEEALYEISRKKPIIANRVDPTIEKAVLDMAIEYPAYSQLRVSNELKRKEILVSQGGVRSIWLRNDLSNLKKRLVALEKMAQDGILLTEAESFRLKKKLMER
;
A
#
# COMPACT_ATOMS: atom_id res chain seq x y z
N MET A 1 -13.18 3.89 16.37
CA MET A 1 -13.23 5.36 16.14
C MET A 1 -12.58 5.66 14.79
N ASN A 2 -13.31 6.27 13.85
CA ASN A 2 -12.79 6.61 12.51
C ASN A 2 -11.66 7.63 12.62
N LEU A 3 -10.42 7.24 12.26
CA LEU A 3 -9.24 8.12 12.20
C LEU A 3 -9.50 9.37 11.34
N ASN A 4 -10.35 9.21 10.33
CA ASN A 4 -10.77 10.23 9.39
C ASN A 4 -11.46 11.42 10.07
N LEU A 5 -12.33 11.13 11.05
CA LEU A 5 -13.04 12.17 11.79
C LEU A 5 -12.12 13.01 12.67
N LYS A 6 -11.00 12.44 13.16
CA LYS A 6 -10.00 13.20 13.92
C LYS A 6 -9.24 14.22 13.06
N ILE A 7 -9.13 13.96 11.75
CA ILE A 7 -8.42 14.83 10.80
C ILE A 7 -9.34 15.91 10.25
N ILE A 8 -10.62 15.58 9.99
CA ILE A 8 -11.60 16.52 9.44
C ILE A 8 -12.03 17.56 10.47
N LYS A 9 -12.34 17.14 11.71
CA LYS A 9 -12.90 18.01 12.75
C LYS A 9 -12.08 19.30 12.98
N PRO A 10 -10.76 19.27 13.15
CA PRO A 10 -9.97 20.50 13.33
C PRO A 10 -10.07 21.46 12.13
N LYS A 11 -10.13 20.93 10.90
CA LYS A 11 -10.24 21.75 9.68
C LYS A 11 -11.61 22.40 9.56
N LEU A 12 -12.67 21.67 9.91
CA LEU A 12 -14.03 22.18 9.96
C LEU A 12 -14.17 23.29 11.01
N VAL A 13 -13.66 23.04 12.22
CA VAL A 13 -13.67 24.00 13.33
C VAL A 13 -12.96 25.30 12.94
N LEU A 14 -11.87 25.25 12.18
CA LEU A 14 -11.20 26.47 11.69
C LEU A 14 -12.10 27.31 10.79
N LEU A 15 -12.85 26.68 9.88
CA LEU A 15 -13.76 27.37 8.97
C LEU A 15 -14.94 27.97 9.72
N GLU A 16 -15.48 27.26 10.71
CA GLU A 16 -16.56 27.76 11.58
C GLU A 16 -16.09 28.89 12.49
N LEU A 17 -14.90 28.77 13.08
CA LEU A 17 -14.30 29.79 13.93
C LEU A 17 -14.06 31.11 13.19
N ALA A 18 -13.65 31.03 11.93
CA ALA A 18 -13.51 32.23 11.09
C ALA A 18 -14.85 32.93 10.84
N LYS A 19 -15.95 32.17 10.71
CA LYS A 19 -17.30 32.72 10.56
C LYS A 19 -17.78 33.34 11.87
N SER A 20 -17.58 32.68 13.02
CA SER A 20 -18.05 33.18 14.31
C SER A 20 -17.29 34.44 14.76
N LEU A 21 -15.99 34.53 14.47
CA LEU A 21 -15.16 35.68 14.84
C LEU A 21 -15.26 36.84 13.83
N GLY A 22 -15.83 36.63 12.64
CA GLY A 22 -15.79 37.59 11.54
C GLY A 22 -14.37 37.93 11.04
N SER A 23 -13.35 37.20 11.50
CA SER A 23 -11.93 37.46 11.23
C SER A 23 -11.17 36.16 10.97
N ILE A 24 -10.75 36.00 9.72
CA ILE A 24 -9.92 34.87 9.27
C ILE A 24 -8.57 34.88 10.00
N SER A 25 -7.99 36.07 10.18
CA SER A 25 -6.68 36.26 10.80
C SER A 25 -6.65 35.82 12.25
N SER A 26 -7.73 36.11 12.99
CA SER A 26 -7.84 35.70 14.39
C SER A 26 -8.04 34.19 14.49
N ALA A 27 -8.84 33.60 13.61
CA ALA A 27 -9.14 32.17 13.61
C ALA A 27 -7.89 31.29 13.34
N TYR A 28 -7.12 31.57 12.27
CA TYR A 28 -5.94 30.74 11.98
C TYR A 28 -4.84 30.91 13.04
N LYS A 29 -4.68 32.11 13.62
CA LYS A 29 -3.70 32.35 14.70
C LYS A 29 -4.09 31.59 15.97
N ALA A 30 -5.38 31.60 16.33
CA ALA A 30 -5.88 30.91 17.52
C ALA A 30 -5.70 29.37 17.43
N MET A 31 -5.83 28.80 16.23
CA MET A 31 -5.67 27.36 16.00
C MET A 31 -4.25 26.94 15.59
N GLY A 32 -3.31 27.88 15.45
CA GLY A 32 -1.92 27.59 15.06
C GLY A 32 -1.73 27.19 13.60
N TYR A 33 -2.66 27.55 12.70
CA TYR A 33 -2.54 27.30 11.27
C TYR A 33 -1.91 28.49 10.53
N SER A 34 -1.39 28.26 9.32
CA SER A 34 -1.01 29.35 8.43
C SER A 34 -2.23 29.96 7.73
N ARG A 35 -2.13 31.22 7.29
CA ARG A 35 -3.14 31.85 6.43
C ARG A 35 -3.43 30.98 5.18
N ASP A 36 -2.40 30.39 4.59
CA ASP A 36 -2.51 29.51 3.42
C ASP A 36 -3.37 28.25 3.71
N SER A 37 -3.19 27.65 4.89
CA SER A 37 -3.97 26.47 5.31
C SER A 37 -5.46 26.76 5.34
N TYR A 38 -5.87 27.95 5.80
CA TYR A 38 -7.27 28.37 5.80
C TYR A 38 -7.85 28.41 4.38
N TYR A 39 -7.16 29.08 3.45
CA TYR A 39 -7.67 29.19 2.07
C TYR A 39 -7.71 27.84 1.36
N ARG A 40 -6.71 26.98 1.59
CA ARG A 40 -6.76 25.58 1.11
C ARG A 40 -7.95 24.80 1.64
N PHE A 41 -8.25 24.89 2.94
CA PHE A 41 -9.40 24.18 3.51
C PHE A 41 -10.72 24.76 3.03
N LYS A 42 -10.80 26.09 2.88
CA LYS A 42 -11.97 26.78 2.34
C LYS A 42 -12.25 26.33 0.90
N GLU A 43 -11.25 26.33 0.04
CA GLU A 43 -11.35 25.89 -1.36
C GLU A 43 -11.80 24.41 -1.45
N LEU A 44 -11.22 23.54 -0.64
CA LEU A 44 -11.61 22.12 -0.57
C LEU A 44 -13.07 21.97 -0.11
N TYR A 45 -13.47 22.69 0.94
CA TYR A 45 -14.83 22.64 1.47
C TYR A 45 -15.85 23.19 0.47
N GLU A 46 -15.53 24.25 -0.27
CA GLU A 46 -16.39 24.80 -1.32
C GLU A 46 -16.51 23.85 -2.53
N THR A 47 -15.45 23.09 -2.84
CA THR A 47 -15.43 22.17 -3.99
C THR A 47 -16.14 20.85 -3.71
N GLY A 48 -16.04 20.31 -2.49
CA GLY A 48 -16.55 18.96 -2.18
C GLY A 48 -16.97 18.74 -0.73
N GLY A 49 -17.34 19.81 -0.01
CA GLY A 49 -17.91 19.74 1.33
C GLY A 49 -16.95 19.17 2.39
N GLU A 50 -17.52 18.55 3.43
CA GLU A 50 -16.75 17.96 4.53
C GLU A 50 -15.85 16.80 4.08
N GLU A 51 -16.30 16.04 3.08
CA GLU A 51 -15.55 14.88 2.57
C GLU A 51 -14.26 15.31 1.85
N ALA A 52 -14.27 16.46 1.18
CA ALA A 52 -13.09 17.02 0.52
C ALA A 52 -12.03 17.56 1.49
N LEU A 53 -12.37 17.81 2.76
CA LEU A 53 -11.39 18.14 3.81
C LEU A 53 -10.51 16.95 4.20
N TYR A 54 -10.82 15.76 3.70
CA TYR A 54 -9.97 14.59 3.84
C TYR A 54 -8.59 14.87 3.24
N GLU A 55 -7.54 14.50 3.97
CA GLU A 55 -6.19 14.71 3.47
C GLU A 55 -5.89 13.71 2.35
N ILE A 56 -6.06 14.14 1.11
CA ILE A 56 -5.60 13.38 -0.07
C ILE A 56 -4.08 13.37 0.00
N SER A 57 -3.50 12.26 0.47
CA SER A 57 -2.05 12.04 0.43
C SER A 57 -1.55 12.34 -0.98
N ARG A 58 -0.66 13.34 -1.10
CA ARG A 58 -0.02 13.69 -2.38
C ARG A 58 0.94 12.61 -2.88
N LYS A 59 1.25 11.61 -2.06
CA LYS A 59 2.17 10.52 -2.42
C LYS A 59 1.47 9.57 -3.39
N LYS A 60 1.55 9.89 -4.68
CA LYS A 60 1.18 8.98 -5.77
C LYS A 60 2.41 8.15 -6.17
N PRO A 61 2.27 6.84 -6.45
CA PRO A 61 3.37 6.04 -6.97
C PRO A 61 3.80 6.56 -8.35
N ILE A 62 5.11 6.70 -8.57
CA ILE A 62 5.67 7.10 -9.85
C ILE A 62 5.85 5.84 -10.71
N ILE A 63 5.00 5.66 -11.71
CA ILE A 63 4.98 4.44 -12.56
C ILE A 63 6.28 4.30 -13.35
N ALA A 64 6.91 5.41 -13.75
CA ALA A 64 8.20 5.40 -14.44
C ALA A 64 9.35 4.78 -13.61
N ASN A 65 9.22 4.76 -12.28
CA ASN A 65 10.22 4.15 -11.39
C ASN A 65 9.94 2.65 -11.14
N ARG A 66 9.03 2.04 -11.92
CA ARG A 66 8.71 0.62 -11.81
C ARG A 66 9.81 -0.21 -12.46
N VAL A 67 10.04 -1.38 -11.88
CA VAL A 67 10.89 -2.39 -12.52
C VAL A 67 10.21 -2.88 -13.79
N ASP A 68 11.01 -3.39 -14.72
CA ASP A 68 10.49 -3.99 -15.94
C ASP A 68 9.40 -5.04 -15.62
N PRO A 69 8.27 -5.06 -16.34
CA PRO A 69 7.17 -6.00 -16.09
C PRO A 69 7.60 -7.47 -16.11
N THR A 70 8.59 -7.81 -16.94
CA THR A 70 9.15 -9.17 -17.05
C THR A 70 9.86 -9.57 -15.75
N ILE A 71 10.62 -8.63 -15.18
CA ILE A 71 11.31 -8.80 -13.91
C ILE A 71 10.30 -8.91 -12.76
N GLU A 72 9.28 -8.05 -12.75
CA GLU A 72 8.21 -8.10 -11.74
C GLU A 72 7.49 -9.45 -11.77
N LYS A 73 7.14 -9.94 -12.97
CA LYS A 73 6.50 -11.23 -13.17
C LYS A 73 7.38 -12.38 -12.64
N ALA A 74 8.66 -12.42 -13.00
CA ALA A 74 9.56 -13.47 -12.52
C ALA A 74 9.70 -13.51 -10.98
N VAL A 75 9.64 -12.35 -10.33
CA VAL A 75 9.65 -12.26 -8.86
C VAL A 75 8.34 -12.77 -8.26
N LEU A 76 7.19 -12.50 -8.89
CA LEU A 76 5.89 -12.97 -8.42
C LEU A 76 5.74 -14.48 -8.61
N ASP A 77 6.10 -15.00 -9.79
CA ASP A 77 6.05 -16.43 -10.09
C ASP A 77 6.88 -17.23 -9.07
N MET A 78 8.11 -16.79 -8.80
CA MET A 78 8.97 -17.44 -7.81
C MET A 78 8.43 -17.34 -6.38
N ALA A 79 7.71 -16.26 -6.05
CA ALA A 79 7.11 -16.08 -4.73
C ALA A 79 5.94 -17.02 -4.49
N ILE A 80 5.23 -17.42 -5.56
CA ILE A 80 4.11 -18.34 -5.49
C ILE A 80 4.60 -19.79 -5.58
N GLU A 81 5.52 -20.10 -6.49
CA GLU A 81 6.10 -21.44 -6.65
C GLU A 81 6.95 -21.86 -5.43
N TYR A 82 7.65 -20.89 -4.83
CA TYR A 82 8.46 -21.09 -3.63
C TYR A 82 8.09 -20.14 -2.50
N PRO A 83 6.91 -20.30 -1.86
CA PRO A 83 6.43 -19.39 -0.82
C PRO A 83 7.40 -19.26 0.36
N ALA A 84 8.14 -20.33 0.67
CA ALA A 84 9.10 -20.39 1.77
C ALA A 84 10.42 -19.65 1.49
N TYR A 85 10.68 -19.19 0.26
CA TYR A 85 11.93 -18.50 -0.05
C TYR A 85 11.96 -17.11 0.60
N SER A 86 13.15 -16.73 1.09
CA SER A 86 13.41 -15.39 1.59
C SER A 86 13.70 -14.44 0.44
N GLN A 87 13.57 -13.13 0.67
CA GLN A 87 13.91 -12.09 -0.31
C GLN A 87 15.34 -12.23 -0.87
N LEU A 88 16.29 -12.67 -0.02
CA LEU A 88 17.68 -12.94 -0.41
C LEU A 88 17.76 -14.15 -1.33
N ARG A 89 17.07 -15.23 -0.98
CA ARG A 89 17.08 -16.45 -1.79
C ARG A 89 16.47 -16.20 -3.17
N VAL A 90 15.33 -15.52 -3.24
CA VAL A 90 14.67 -15.16 -4.51
C VAL A 90 15.59 -14.29 -5.39
N SER A 91 16.23 -13.27 -4.80
CA SER A 91 17.20 -12.43 -5.51
C SER A 91 18.36 -13.25 -6.09
N ASN A 92 18.90 -14.21 -5.33
CA ASN A 92 20.00 -15.07 -5.79
C ASN A 92 19.56 -16.05 -6.89
N GLU A 93 18.38 -16.68 -6.77
CA GLU A 93 17.87 -17.60 -7.79
C GLU A 93 17.56 -16.86 -9.10
N LEU A 94 17.01 -15.64 -9.02
CA LEU A 94 16.79 -14.80 -10.21
C LEU A 94 18.11 -14.36 -10.85
N LYS A 95 19.12 -14.03 -10.04
CA LYS A 95 20.46 -13.72 -10.55
C LYS A 95 21.07 -14.89 -11.35
N ARG A 96 20.82 -16.14 -10.93
CA ARG A 96 21.24 -17.34 -11.69
C ARG A 96 20.50 -17.51 -13.02
N LYS A 97 19.31 -16.93 -13.15
CA LYS A 97 18.52 -16.84 -14.39
C LYS A 97 18.80 -15.55 -15.17
N GLU A 98 19.91 -14.87 -14.89
CA GLU A 98 20.33 -13.59 -15.51
C GLU A 98 19.37 -12.40 -15.26
N ILE A 99 18.46 -12.54 -14.28
CA ILE A 99 17.53 -11.49 -13.88
C ILE A 99 18.10 -10.73 -12.67
N LEU A 100 18.53 -9.50 -12.88
CA LEU A 100 19.15 -8.68 -11.84
C LEU A 100 18.10 -7.94 -11.01
N VAL A 101 17.86 -8.42 -9.79
CA VAL A 101 16.99 -7.75 -8.80
C VAL A 101 17.61 -7.82 -7.42
N SER A 102 17.68 -6.68 -6.72
CA SER A 102 18.14 -6.64 -5.34
C SER A 102 17.10 -7.20 -4.36
N GLN A 103 17.54 -7.64 -3.19
CA GLN A 103 16.61 -8.11 -2.14
C GLN A 103 15.55 -7.07 -1.76
N GLY A 104 15.94 -5.79 -1.71
CA GLY A 104 15.02 -4.68 -1.47
C GLY A 104 14.02 -4.48 -2.61
N GLY A 105 14.44 -4.72 -3.85
CA GLY A 105 13.57 -4.76 -5.03
C GLY A 105 12.51 -5.86 -4.91
N VAL A 106 12.92 -7.09 -4.58
CA VAL A 106 12.02 -8.23 -4.32
C VAL A 106 10.99 -7.86 -3.24
N ARG A 107 11.43 -7.33 -2.10
CA ARG A 107 10.54 -6.91 -1.01
C ARG A 107 9.54 -5.84 -1.45
N SER A 108 9.99 -4.86 -2.23
CA SER A 108 9.13 -3.78 -2.71
C SER A 108 8.05 -4.32 -3.66
N ILE A 109 8.41 -5.27 -4.53
CA ILE A 109 7.46 -5.97 -5.41
C ILE A 109 6.44 -6.75 -4.58
N TRP A 110 6.88 -7.50 -3.57
CA TRP A 110 5.98 -8.25 -2.69
C TRP A 110 5.01 -7.37 -1.92
N LEU A 111 5.48 -6.23 -1.39
CA LEU A 111 4.62 -5.30 -0.66
C LEU A 111 3.51 -4.72 -1.54
N ARG A 112 3.81 -4.45 -2.81
CA ARG A 112 2.83 -3.92 -3.77
C ARG A 112 1.79 -4.95 -4.21
N ASN A 113 2.16 -6.23 -4.23
CA ASN A 113 1.31 -7.34 -4.68
C ASN A 113 0.71 -8.15 -3.53
N ASP A 114 0.76 -7.63 -2.31
CA ASP A 114 0.28 -8.29 -1.09
C ASP A 114 0.91 -9.67 -0.79
N LEU A 115 2.17 -9.89 -1.14
CA LEU A 115 2.92 -11.13 -0.89
C LEU A 115 3.98 -11.00 0.22
N SER A 116 3.79 -10.01 1.11
CA SER A 116 4.79 -9.59 2.08
C SER A 116 5.19 -10.67 3.09
N ASN A 117 4.30 -11.60 3.41
CA ASN A 117 4.54 -12.68 4.35
C ASN A 117 4.18 -14.06 3.77
N LEU A 118 4.68 -15.10 4.43
CA LEU A 118 4.49 -16.49 4.00
C LEU A 118 3.01 -16.88 3.92
N LYS A 119 2.19 -16.44 4.90
CA LYS A 119 0.75 -16.77 4.91
C LYS A 119 0.07 -16.26 3.64
N LYS A 120 0.36 -15.02 3.24
CA LYS A 120 -0.19 -14.42 2.01
C LYS A 120 0.29 -15.12 0.75
N ARG A 121 1.58 -15.51 0.69
CA ARG A 121 2.12 -16.31 -0.42
C ARG A 121 1.49 -17.70 -0.52
N LEU A 122 1.25 -18.36 0.61
CA LEU A 122 0.55 -19.65 0.65
C LEU A 122 -0.90 -19.53 0.19
N VAL A 123 -1.62 -18.48 0.60
CA VAL A 123 -2.98 -18.22 0.11
C VAL A 123 -2.98 -17.94 -1.40
N ALA A 124 -1.97 -17.22 -1.91
CA ALA A 124 -1.83 -17.02 -3.35
C ALA A 124 -1.59 -18.34 -4.11
N LEU A 125 -0.76 -19.23 -3.54
CA LEU A 125 -0.55 -20.58 -4.08
C LEU A 125 -1.84 -21.43 -4.05
N GLU A 126 -2.58 -21.41 -2.96
CA GLU A 126 -3.87 -22.12 -2.82
C GLU A 126 -4.90 -21.63 -3.87
N LYS A 127 -4.92 -20.32 -4.17
CA LYS A 127 -5.78 -19.76 -5.23
C LYS A 127 -5.36 -20.24 -6.62
N MET A 128 -4.06 -20.21 -6.94
CA MET A 128 -3.57 -20.73 -8.22
C MET A 128 -3.90 -22.22 -8.41
N ALA A 129 -3.90 -23.00 -7.33
CA ALA A 129 -4.32 -24.41 -7.36
C ALA A 129 -5.82 -24.59 -7.65
N GLN A 130 -6.67 -23.72 -7.09
CA GLN A 130 -8.12 -23.73 -7.30
C GLN A 130 -8.49 -23.30 -8.72
N ASP A 131 -7.71 -22.38 -9.31
CA ASP A 131 -7.90 -21.89 -10.67
C ASP A 131 -7.46 -22.92 -11.76
N GLY A 132 -7.08 -24.14 -11.37
CA GLY A 132 -6.85 -25.26 -12.28
C GLY A 132 -5.48 -25.29 -12.95
N ILE A 133 -4.51 -24.51 -12.47
CA ILE A 133 -3.11 -24.61 -12.90
C ILE A 133 -2.48 -25.81 -12.19
N LEU A 134 -1.98 -26.79 -12.96
CA LEU A 134 -1.32 -27.99 -12.48
C LEU A 134 -0.20 -27.62 -11.47
N LEU A 135 -0.42 -27.95 -10.20
CA LEU A 135 0.60 -27.82 -9.15
C LEU A 135 1.73 -28.82 -9.39
N THR A 136 2.96 -28.37 -9.24
CA THR A 136 4.14 -29.24 -9.18
C THR A 136 4.15 -30.08 -7.89
N GLU A 137 4.83 -31.23 -7.93
CA GLU A 137 4.90 -32.16 -6.77
C GLU A 137 5.40 -31.48 -5.49
N ALA A 138 6.34 -30.54 -5.62
CA ALA A 138 6.87 -29.77 -4.51
C ALA A 138 5.84 -28.84 -3.86
N GLU A 139 4.90 -28.30 -4.64
CA GLU A 139 3.82 -27.43 -4.15
C GLU A 139 2.73 -28.26 -3.44
N SER A 140 2.38 -29.42 -4.01
CA SER A 140 1.45 -30.39 -3.40
C SER A 140 1.95 -30.90 -2.05
N PHE A 141 3.24 -31.24 -1.95
CA PHE A 141 3.84 -31.71 -0.70
C PHE A 141 3.76 -30.66 0.43
N ARG A 142 4.01 -29.39 0.11
CA ARG A 142 3.94 -28.28 1.08
C ARG A 142 2.52 -28.02 1.57
N LEU A 143 1.53 -28.09 0.66
CA LEU A 143 0.13 -27.97 1.03
C LEU A 143 -0.31 -29.12 1.96
N LYS A 144 0.07 -30.36 1.62
CA LYS A 144 -0.22 -31.55 2.43
C LYS A 144 0.40 -31.47 3.82
N LYS A 145 1.63 -30.98 3.96
CA LYS A 145 2.29 -30.80 5.26
C LYS A 145 1.49 -29.88 6.18
N LYS A 146 0.94 -28.78 5.66
CA LYS A 146 0.12 -27.82 6.43
C LYS A 146 -1.24 -28.41 6.84
N LEU A 147 -1.87 -29.22 6.00
CA LEU A 147 -3.13 -29.91 6.35
C LEU A 147 -2.93 -30.94 7.47
N MET A 148 -1.74 -31.53 7.56
CA MET A 148 -1.37 -32.49 8.61
C MET A 148 -0.97 -31.84 9.95
N GLU A 149 -0.56 -30.57 9.94
CA GLU A 149 -0.16 -29.80 11.14
C GLU A 149 -1.33 -29.02 11.78
N ARG A 150 -2.57 -29.27 11.36
CA ARG A 150 -3.81 -28.76 11.95
C ARG A 150 -4.52 -29.82 12.77
#